data_AF-A0A8S2N522-F1
#
_entry.id   AF-A0A8S2N522-F1
#
_cell.length_a   1.000
_cell.length_b   1.000
_cell.length_c   1.000
_cell.angle_alpha   90.00
_cell.angle_beta   90.00
_cell.angle_gamma   90.00
#
_symmetry.space_group_name_H-M   'P 1'
#
loop_
_entity.id
_entity.type
_entity.pdbx_description
1 polymer ?
#
loop_
_entity_poly.entity_id
_entity_poly.type
_entity_poly.pdbx_seq_one_letter_code
_entity_poly.pdbx_strand_id
1 'polypeptide(L)'
;MEHDFTRVINSLSESPLPDDIFSQIKCYLQQQTNDVLPSFISQSFQSLFTLEHWAWKLLSQDFHKFINQSHYLELFHSLGQLNFRLVFKRDQIEANIKSSLLIPENIQWIDQMFDQFDKIEDQNDPFFTIISLWLDNISYLIHEHTQFENLPIIIHLCERIGKDFILSNQYKTYLTQLCQIEISQSIFTTKQLFYIRTCSFMFRMYICSIVDKSPFQGEELLHRYGDDYLQMISIHSYTVNSWSQELLICIAHLIDFICACCWWGTEKAMYIKNLVASEQIVYDHIQGLIRIVDEVICKQIYEELVKSGYRVWIDYDQIHGNVMDAMAQAIERSNIIIVCMSEQYRRSNYCRAEAHYAFQRQLKIVPILLQEHYTPDGWLLFLIGQLLYVDFTKYEFPRAIELLIQELKAPGIEENRVASVQSKRDKNLVASLSPKVVTLPESILDWSQEDVQNWLVGFNLRQMAQLLVDFDGPSLNSLSEFITKSDPQEILTLFQDDCSRNINENVSLLELARFRTLLNERQLATGANRLMKKTSSIMNLLRHCRMM
;
A
#
# COMPACT_ATOMS: atom_id res chain seq x y z
N MET A 1 36.11 -22.46 0.46
CA MET A 1 34.89 -21.71 0.06
C MET A 1 35.21 -20.58 -0.91
N GLU A 2 35.85 -19.47 -0.50
CA GLU A 2 36.15 -18.36 -1.46
C GLU A 2 37.05 -18.81 -2.62
N HIS A 3 38.21 -19.44 -2.34
CA HIS A 3 39.10 -19.96 -3.39
C HIS A 3 38.44 -20.98 -4.31
N ASP A 4 37.45 -21.73 -3.82
CA ASP A 4 36.73 -22.72 -4.61
C ASP A 4 35.67 -22.03 -5.49
N PHE A 5 34.93 -21.06 -4.94
CA PHE A 5 33.95 -20.28 -5.68
C PHE A 5 34.60 -19.45 -6.79
N THR A 6 35.72 -18.75 -6.50
CA THR A 6 36.46 -18.00 -7.51
C THR A 6 36.95 -18.89 -8.65
N ARG A 7 37.42 -20.13 -8.34
CA ARG A 7 37.82 -21.09 -9.39
C ARG A 7 36.66 -21.50 -10.28
N VAL A 8 35.47 -21.73 -9.70
CA VAL A 8 34.25 -22.09 -10.43
C VAL A 8 33.73 -20.92 -11.29
N ILE A 9 33.83 -19.68 -10.80
CA ILE A 9 33.44 -18.50 -11.59
C ILE A 9 34.41 -18.25 -12.74
N ASN A 10 35.71 -18.49 -12.56
CA ASN A 10 36.70 -18.32 -13.63
C ASN A 10 36.46 -19.26 -14.82
N SER A 11 35.77 -20.39 -14.63
CA SER A 11 35.38 -21.26 -15.75
C SER A 11 34.24 -20.71 -16.61
N LEU A 12 33.50 -19.65 -16.19
CA LEU A 12 32.42 -19.03 -16.97
C LEU A 12 32.86 -18.50 -18.36
N SER A 13 34.17 -18.30 -18.57
CA SER A 13 34.73 -17.91 -19.87
C SER A 13 34.81 -19.05 -20.90
N GLU A 14 34.63 -20.31 -20.48
CA GLU A 14 34.68 -21.47 -21.36
C GLU A 14 33.27 -21.79 -21.88
N SER A 15 33.09 -21.88 -23.21
CA SER A 15 31.80 -22.20 -23.84
C SER A 15 31.90 -23.51 -24.63
N PRO A 16 30.94 -24.45 -24.50
CA PRO A 16 29.81 -24.47 -23.56
C PRO A 16 30.23 -24.85 -22.13
N LEU A 17 29.53 -24.31 -21.14
CA LEU A 17 29.75 -24.62 -19.73
C LEU A 17 29.23 -26.02 -19.37
N PRO A 18 30.05 -26.87 -18.72
CA PRO A 18 29.61 -28.14 -18.15
C PRO A 18 28.50 -28.01 -17.07
N ASP A 19 27.55 -28.95 -17.03
CA ASP A 19 26.38 -28.95 -16.13
C ASP A 19 26.76 -28.98 -14.62
N ASP A 20 27.92 -29.53 -14.30
CA ASP A 20 28.46 -29.58 -12.93
C ASP A 20 28.86 -28.19 -12.42
N ILE A 21 29.31 -27.30 -13.29
CA ILE A 21 29.67 -25.91 -12.95
C ILE A 21 28.42 -25.13 -12.56
N PHE A 22 27.32 -25.23 -13.31
CA PHE A 22 26.04 -24.62 -12.97
C PHE A 22 25.52 -25.08 -11.61
N SER A 23 25.59 -26.39 -11.38
CA SER A 23 25.14 -27.01 -10.13
C SER A 23 25.98 -26.54 -8.93
N GLN A 24 27.29 -26.40 -9.11
CA GLN A 24 28.19 -25.88 -8.07
C GLN A 24 27.88 -24.42 -7.75
N ILE A 25 27.76 -23.55 -8.75
CA ILE A 25 27.43 -22.12 -8.54
C ILE A 25 26.09 -22.01 -7.81
N LYS A 26 25.05 -22.71 -8.29
CA LYS A 26 23.74 -22.74 -7.64
C LYS A 26 23.83 -23.14 -6.17
N CYS A 27 24.57 -24.19 -5.86
CA CYS A 27 24.77 -24.66 -4.50
C CYS A 27 25.41 -23.58 -3.61
N TYR A 28 26.45 -22.89 -4.10
CA TYR A 28 27.06 -21.77 -3.38
C TYR A 28 26.08 -20.63 -3.12
N LEU A 29 25.23 -20.25 -4.08
CA LEU A 29 24.26 -19.16 -3.93
C LEU A 29 23.13 -19.52 -2.94
N GLN A 30 22.65 -20.77 -2.98
CA GLN A 30 21.55 -21.24 -2.14
C GLN A 30 21.95 -21.47 -0.68
N GLN A 31 23.22 -21.81 -0.42
CA GLN A 31 23.74 -21.99 0.95
C GLN A 31 23.85 -20.69 1.75
N GLN A 32 23.78 -19.52 1.10
CA GLN A 32 23.93 -18.25 1.79
C GLN A 32 22.65 -17.91 2.56
N THR A 33 22.64 -18.14 3.86
CA THR A 33 21.56 -17.67 4.74
C THR A 33 21.70 -16.17 5.01
N ASN A 34 20.65 -15.56 5.55
CA ASN A 34 20.64 -14.14 5.90
C ASN A 34 21.79 -13.75 6.83
N ASP A 35 22.29 -14.65 7.68
CA ASP A 35 23.35 -14.33 8.65
C ASP A 35 24.75 -14.43 8.02
N VAL A 36 24.93 -15.31 7.02
CA VAL A 36 26.23 -15.55 6.36
C VAL A 36 26.43 -14.61 5.18
N LEU A 37 25.34 -14.10 4.58
CA LEU A 37 25.35 -13.30 3.37
C LEU A 37 26.35 -12.12 3.40
N PRO A 38 26.43 -11.26 4.44
CA PRO A 38 27.37 -10.12 4.43
C PRO A 38 28.83 -10.56 4.34
N SER A 39 29.19 -11.62 5.08
CA SER A 39 30.55 -12.17 5.04
C SER A 39 30.88 -12.74 3.66
N PHE A 40 29.93 -13.44 3.05
CA PHE A 40 30.07 -13.97 1.70
C PHE A 40 30.24 -12.87 0.65
N ILE A 41 29.43 -11.80 0.69
CA ILE A 41 29.57 -10.66 -0.22
C ILE A 41 30.94 -10.02 -0.08
N SER A 42 31.42 -9.81 1.16
CA SER A 42 32.73 -9.18 1.40
C SER A 42 33.90 -10.01 0.88
N GLN A 43 33.83 -11.34 1.01
CA GLN A 43 34.88 -12.27 0.58
C GLN A 43 34.82 -12.55 -0.92
N SER A 44 33.61 -12.71 -1.47
CA SER A 44 33.41 -13.16 -2.85
C SER A 44 33.00 -12.04 -3.82
N PHE A 45 33.19 -10.76 -3.45
CA PHE A 45 32.73 -9.61 -4.23
C PHE A 45 33.15 -9.69 -5.71
N GLN A 46 34.43 -9.92 -5.99
CA GLN A 46 34.95 -9.97 -7.37
C GLN A 46 34.34 -11.12 -8.18
N SER A 47 34.13 -12.28 -7.55
CA SER A 47 33.51 -13.44 -8.19
C SER A 47 32.02 -13.20 -8.45
N LEU A 48 31.30 -12.58 -7.51
CA LEU A 48 29.90 -12.21 -7.71
C LEU A 48 29.74 -11.12 -8.77
N PHE A 49 30.61 -10.12 -8.76
CA PHE A 49 30.65 -9.07 -9.77
C PHE A 49 30.85 -9.68 -11.17
N THR A 50 31.79 -10.61 -11.31
CA THR A 50 32.03 -11.34 -12.57
C THR A 50 30.81 -12.15 -12.99
N LEU A 51 30.15 -12.83 -12.05
CA LEU A 51 28.93 -13.61 -12.31
C LEU A 51 27.77 -12.72 -12.78
N GLU A 52 27.54 -11.57 -12.12
CA GLU A 52 26.52 -10.59 -12.51
C GLU A 52 26.81 -9.99 -13.89
N HIS A 53 28.06 -9.64 -14.17
CA HIS A 53 28.48 -9.14 -15.49
C HIS A 53 28.25 -10.19 -16.58
N TRP A 54 28.56 -11.44 -16.29
CA TRP A 54 28.29 -12.56 -17.19
C TRP A 54 26.78 -12.72 -17.42
N ALA A 55 25.97 -12.65 -16.35
CA ALA A 55 24.52 -12.76 -16.44
C ALA A 55 23.90 -11.65 -17.29
N TRP A 56 24.28 -10.38 -17.04
CA TRP A 56 23.83 -9.23 -17.85
C TRP A 56 24.21 -9.35 -19.31
N LYS A 57 25.46 -9.74 -19.60
CA LYS A 57 25.92 -9.96 -20.97
C LYS A 57 25.15 -11.09 -21.67
N LEU A 58 24.81 -12.15 -20.95
CA LEU A 58 24.05 -13.26 -21.52
C LEU A 58 22.59 -12.85 -21.79
N LEU A 59 21.97 -12.09 -20.88
CA LEU A 59 20.62 -11.53 -21.06
C LEU A 59 20.55 -10.54 -22.22
N SER A 60 21.64 -9.83 -22.52
CA SER A 60 21.70 -8.87 -23.62
C SER A 60 22.03 -9.51 -24.98
N GLN A 61 22.44 -10.78 -25.03
CA GLN A 61 22.67 -11.54 -26.26
C GLN A 61 21.45 -12.41 -26.58
N ASP A 62 21.50 -13.29 -27.58
CA ASP A 62 20.38 -14.22 -27.91
C ASP A 62 20.13 -15.26 -26.79
N PHE A 63 19.59 -14.82 -25.65
CA PHE A 63 19.34 -15.64 -24.47
C PHE A 63 18.38 -16.81 -24.76
N HIS A 64 17.51 -16.66 -25.76
CA HIS A 64 16.63 -17.72 -26.27
C HIS A 64 17.37 -19.01 -26.65
N LYS A 65 18.66 -18.94 -27.02
CA LYS A 65 19.48 -20.12 -27.31
C LYS A 65 19.72 -20.98 -26.07
N PHE A 66 19.75 -20.37 -24.90
CA PHE A 66 20.10 -21.01 -23.62
C PHE A 66 18.90 -21.20 -22.72
N ILE A 67 17.80 -20.47 -22.95
CA ILE A 67 16.66 -20.42 -22.04
C ILE A 67 15.92 -21.75 -21.88
N ASN A 68 15.94 -22.59 -22.92
CA ASN A 68 15.31 -23.90 -22.88
C ASN A 68 16.13 -24.94 -22.07
N GLN A 69 17.33 -24.57 -21.61
CA GLN A 69 18.16 -25.43 -20.77
C GLN A 69 17.85 -25.14 -19.31
N SER A 70 17.34 -26.14 -18.59
CA SER A 70 16.91 -26.02 -17.18
C SER A 70 17.99 -25.46 -16.26
N HIS A 71 19.26 -25.83 -16.47
CA HIS A 71 20.38 -25.39 -15.64
C HIS A 71 20.61 -23.87 -15.68
N TYR A 72 20.40 -23.22 -16.82
CA TYR A 72 20.48 -21.76 -16.92
C TYR A 72 19.35 -21.09 -16.18
N LEU A 73 18.10 -21.55 -16.38
CA LEU A 73 16.94 -21.01 -15.67
C LEU A 73 17.12 -21.10 -14.15
N GLU A 74 17.50 -22.28 -13.65
CA GLU A 74 17.71 -22.50 -12.21
C GLU A 74 18.81 -21.61 -11.63
N LEU A 75 19.91 -21.41 -12.37
CA LEU A 75 20.99 -20.52 -11.96
C LEU A 75 20.50 -19.07 -11.89
N PHE A 76 19.85 -18.58 -12.94
CA PHE A 76 19.35 -17.21 -13.00
C PHE A 76 18.30 -16.95 -11.90
N HIS A 77 17.39 -17.89 -11.66
CA HIS A 77 16.47 -17.80 -10.53
C HIS A 77 17.20 -17.73 -9.18
N SER A 78 18.21 -18.57 -8.97
CA SER A 78 18.97 -18.60 -7.71
C SER A 78 19.78 -17.30 -7.51
N LEU A 79 20.34 -16.75 -8.58
CA LEU A 79 21.05 -15.47 -8.56
C LEU A 79 20.09 -14.30 -8.30
N GLY A 80 18.95 -14.26 -8.98
CA GLY A 80 17.89 -13.28 -8.74
C GLY A 80 17.37 -13.29 -7.29
N GLN A 81 17.27 -14.47 -6.66
CA GLN A 81 16.92 -14.61 -5.24
C GLN A 81 18.04 -14.15 -4.30
N LEU A 82 19.31 -14.36 -4.65
CA LEU A 82 20.43 -13.79 -3.90
C LEU A 82 20.37 -12.25 -3.97
N ASN A 83 20.14 -11.70 -5.15
CA ASN A 83 20.02 -10.27 -5.41
C ASN A 83 18.88 -9.63 -4.62
N PHE A 84 17.73 -10.28 -4.58
CA PHE A 84 16.61 -9.84 -3.74
C PHE A 84 17.04 -9.74 -2.26
N ARG A 85 17.67 -10.78 -1.71
CA ARG A 85 18.15 -10.79 -0.31
C ARG A 85 19.22 -9.73 -0.05
N LEU A 86 20.08 -9.47 -1.05
CA LEU A 86 21.11 -8.42 -0.99
C LEU A 86 20.50 -7.03 -0.81
N VAL A 87 19.41 -6.71 -1.52
CA VAL A 87 18.74 -5.40 -1.43
C VAL A 87 18.28 -5.11 0.00
N PHE A 88 17.58 -6.04 0.66
CA PHE A 88 16.92 -5.81 1.95
C PHE A 88 17.84 -5.90 3.18
N LYS A 89 19.12 -6.26 3.02
CA LYS A 89 20.11 -6.21 4.11
C LYS A 89 20.61 -4.77 4.32
N ARG A 90 19.84 -3.97 5.05
CA ARG A 90 20.05 -2.51 5.21
C ARG A 90 21.32 -2.13 5.98
N ASP A 91 21.66 -2.82 7.08
CA ASP A 91 22.69 -2.34 8.01
C ASP A 91 24.07 -3.00 7.88
N GLN A 92 24.18 -4.04 7.05
CA GLN A 92 25.37 -4.91 7.01
C GLN A 92 26.17 -4.80 5.70
N ILE A 93 25.58 -4.23 4.65
CA ILE A 93 26.19 -4.13 3.31
C ILE A 93 25.96 -2.71 2.78
N GLU A 94 27.04 -2.04 2.42
CA GLU A 94 26.99 -0.67 1.91
C GLU A 94 26.18 -0.57 0.60
N ALA A 95 25.41 0.51 0.47
CA ALA A 95 24.57 0.75 -0.71
C ALA A 95 25.37 0.74 -2.02
N ASN A 96 26.59 1.28 -2.01
CA ASN A 96 27.46 1.32 -3.20
C ASN A 96 27.87 -0.09 -3.68
N ILE A 97 28.12 -1.02 -2.75
CA ILE A 97 28.40 -2.42 -3.08
C ILE A 97 27.18 -3.05 -3.76
N LYS A 98 25.98 -2.79 -3.24
CA LYS A 98 24.73 -3.27 -3.84
C LYS A 98 24.54 -2.73 -5.25
N SER A 99 24.76 -1.42 -5.46
CA SER A 99 24.65 -0.82 -6.79
C SER A 99 25.65 -1.39 -7.78
N SER A 100 26.90 -1.61 -7.36
CA SER A 100 27.95 -2.18 -8.24
C SER A 100 27.68 -3.62 -8.65
N LEU A 101 26.93 -4.40 -7.86
CA LEU A 101 26.55 -5.76 -8.22
C LEU A 101 25.29 -5.81 -9.08
N LEU A 102 24.28 -5.00 -8.76
CA LEU A 102 22.94 -5.14 -9.32
C LEU A 102 22.70 -4.29 -10.58
N ILE A 103 23.31 -3.11 -10.67
CA ILE A 103 23.12 -2.20 -11.79
C ILE A 103 24.15 -2.54 -12.88
N PRO A 104 23.74 -2.72 -14.16
CA PRO A 104 24.69 -3.03 -15.21
C PRO A 104 25.68 -1.87 -15.43
N GLU A 105 26.87 -2.17 -15.96
CA GLU A 105 27.85 -1.12 -16.30
C GLU A 105 27.68 -0.58 -17.73
N ASN A 106 27.03 -1.34 -18.61
CA ASN A 106 26.93 -1.02 -20.04
C ASN A 106 25.48 -0.77 -20.47
N ILE A 107 25.20 0.47 -20.91
CA ILE A 107 23.91 0.88 -21.46
C ILE A 107 23.51 0.01 -22.67
N GLN A 108 24.46 -0.42 -23.50
CA GLN A 108 24.16 -1.27 -24.66
C GLN A 108 23.55 -2.61 -24.27
N TRP A 109 23.83 -3.12 -23.07
CA TRP A 109 23.22 -4.37 -22.60
C TRP A 109 21.71 -4.20 -22.38
N ILE A 110 21.28 -3.03 -21.91
CA ILE A 110 19.85 -2.72 -21.74
C ILE A 110 19.17 -2.65 -23.09
N ASP A 111 19.77 -1.95 -24.06
CA ASP A 111 19.20 -1.81 -25.39
C ASP A 111 19.02 -3.16 -26.07
N GLN A 112 20.09 -3.98 -26.09
CA GLN A 112 20.06 -5.30 -26.72
C GLN A 112 19.13 -6.29 -26.00
N MET A 113 18.99 -6.17 -24.67
CA MET A 113 18.04 -6.95 -23.89
C MET A 113 16.60 -6.62 -24.30
N PHE A 114 16.25 -5.33 -24.42
CA PHE A 114 14.90 -4.94 -24.85
C PHE A 114 14.64 -5.23 -26.34
N ASP A 115 15.63 -5.11 -27.22
CA ASP A 115 15.49 -5.42 -28.65
C ASP A 115 15.16 -6.91 -28.92
N GLN A 116 15.33 -7.79 -27.93
CA GLN A 116 14.88 -9.18 -28.02
C GLN A 116 13.37 -9.35 -27.85
N PHE A 117 12.68 -8.44 -27.16
CA PHE A 117 11.24 -8.56 -26.86
C PHE A 117 10.37 -8.68 -28.12
N ASP A 118 10.76 -7.97 -29.18
CA ASP A 118 10.04 -7.98 -30.46
C ASP A 118 10.18 -9.31 -31.21
N LYS A 119 11.19 -10.12 -30.86
CA LYS A 119 11.46 -11.43 -31.50
C LYS A 119 10.71 -12.59 -30.84
N ILE A 120 10.09 -12.35 -29.68
CA ILE A 120 9.46 -13.38 -28.86
C ILE A 120 7.95 -13.41 -29.12
N GLU A 121 7.51 -14.46 -29.81
CA GLU A 121 6.10 -14.71 -30.08
C GLU A 121 5.37 -15.37 -28.89
N ASP A 122 6.05 -16.27 -28.18
CA ASP A 122 5.48 -16.98 -27.02
C ASP A 122 5.22 -16.01 -25.85
N GLN A 123 3.98 -15.92 -25.40
CA GLN A 123 3.57 -15.05 -24.30
C GLN A 123 4.07 -15.53 -22.93
N ASN A 124 4.46 -16.82 -22.84
CA ASN A 124 4.93 -17.46 -21.62
C ASN A 124 6.43 -17.80 -21.66
N ASP A 125 7.18 -17.16 -22.56
CA ASP A 125 8.63 -17.35 -22.65
C ASP A 125 9.29 -17.02 -21.28
N PRO A 126 10.12 -17.94 -20.72
CA PRO A 126 10.76 -17.73 -19.42
C PRO A 126 11.60 -16.45 -19.33
N PHE A 127 11.98 -15.86 -20.47
CA PHE A 127 12.80 -14.66 -20.55
C PHE A 127 12.16 -13.50 -19.81
N PHE A 128 10.84 -13.34 -19.96
CA PHE A 128 10.09 -12.31 -19.28
C PHE A 128 10.18 -12.46 -17.76
N THR A 129 10.09 -13.69 -17.27
CA THR A 129 10.19 -13.99 -15.82
C THR A 129 11.59 -13.68 -15.30
N ILE A 130 12.63 -14.06 -16.04
CA ILE A 130 14.02 -13.79 -15.65
C ILE A 130 14.30 -12.29 -15.64
N ILE A 131 13.98 -11.55 -16.69
CA ILE A 131 14.23 -10.10 -16.72
C ILE A 131 13.42 -9.39 -15.64
N SER A 132 12.17 -9.80 -15.41
CA SER A 132 11.37 -9.29 -14.30
C SER A 132 12.10 -9.39 -12.97
N LEU A 133 12.83 -10.48 -12.68
CA LEU A 133 13.60 -10.60 -11.43
C LEU A 133 14.70 -9.53 -11.32
N TRP A 134 15.44 -9.28 -12.40
CA TRP A 134 16.51 -8.27 -12.40
C TRP A 134 15.95 -6.86 -12.28
N LEU A 135 14.91 -6.52 -13.05
CA LEU A 135 14.30 -5.21 -13.01
C LEU A 135 13.57 -4.95 -11.68
N ASP A 136 12.86 -5.94 -11.13
CA ASP A 136 12.25 -5.82 -9.80
C ASP A 136 13.32 -5.54 -8.74
N ASN A 137 14.45 -6.27 -8.75
CA ASN A 137 15.54 -6.06 -7.81
C ASN A 137 16.17 -4.66 -7.92
N ILE A 138 16.37 -4.15 -9.14
CA ILE A 138 16.81 -2.76 -9.35
C ILE A 138 15.78 -1.78 -8.81
N SER A 139 14.49 -2.02 -9.07
CA SER A 139 13.40 -1.15 -8.60
C SER A 139 13.36 -1.09 -7.07
N TYR A 140 13.52 -2.23 -6.39
CA TYR A 140 13.65 -2.25 -4.93
C TYR A 140 14.90 -1.54 -4.44
N LEU A 141 16.05 -1.73 -5.11
CA LEU A 141 17.28 -1.05 -4.74
C LEU A 141 17.09 0.47 -4.77
N ILE A 142 16.49 0.99 -5.83
CA ILE A 142 16.21 2.42 -6.00
C ILE A 142 15.22 2.91 -4.94
N HIS A 143 14.13 2.17 -4.71
CA HIS A 143 13.15 2.49 -3.69
C HIS A 143 13.77 2.60 -2.28
N GLU A 144 14.72 1.71 -1.96
CA GLU A 144 15.42 1.70 -0.67
C GLU A 144 16.55 2.74 -0.59
N HIS A 145 17.12 3.12 -1.75
CA HIS A 145 18.26 4.01 -1.86
C HIS A 145 18.06 5.01 -3.00
N THR A 146 17.26 6.04 -2.73
CA THR A 146 16.86 7.10 -3.71
C THR A 146 18.04 7.85 -4.34
N GLN A 147 19.23 7.80 -3.72
CA GLN A 147 20.46 8.35 -4.28
C GLN A 147 20.83 7.78 -5.67
N PHE A 148 20.32 6.60 -6.03
CA PHE A 148 20.60 5.94 -7.31
C PHE A 148 19.63 6.31 -8.44
N GLU A 149 18.53 7.01 -8.15
CA GLU A 149 17.49 7.39 -9.13
C GLU A 149 18.06 8.16 -10.33
N ASN A 150 19.05 9.01 -10.07
CA ASN A 150 19.64 9.90 -11.08
C ASN A 150 20.85 9.30 -11.82
N LEU A 151 21.14 8.01 -11.64
CA LEU A 151 22.23 7.37 -12.37
C LEU A 151 21.89 7.33 -13.88
N PRO A 152 22.82 7.72 -14.78
CA PRO A 152 22.52 7.79 -16.22
C PRO A 152 21.97 6.50 -16.81
N ILE A 153 22.46 5.35 -16.34
CA ILE A 153 21.98 4.05 -16.81
C ILE A 153 20.57 3.72 -16.33
N ILE A 154 20.19 4.15 -15.12
CA ILE A 154 18.84 3.98 -14.58
C ILE A 154 17.86 4.89 -15.33
N ILE A 155 18.26 6.14 -15.60
CA ILE A 155 17.49 7.06 -16.43
C ILE A 155 17.23 6.43 -17.80
N HIS A 156 18.27 5.95 -18.48
CA HIS A 156 18.15 5.29 -19.79
C HIS A 156 17.24 4.05 -19.76
N LEU A 157 17.40 3.20 -18.73
CA LEU A 157 16.56 2.02 -18.52
C LEU A 157 15.07 2.41 -18.42
N CYS A 158 14.76 3.39 -17.58
CA CYS A 158 13.39 3.87 -17.39
C CYS A 158 12.84 4.57 -18.63
N GLU A 159 13.65 5.30 -19.39
CA GLU A 159 13.23 5.91 -20.66
C GLU A 159 12.86 4.87 -21.72
N ARG A 160 13.66 3.79 -21.84
CA ARG A 160 13.32 2.63 -22.69
C ARG A 160 12.03 1.97 -22.24
N ILE A 161 11.87 1.73 -20.93
CA ILE A 161 10.61 1.19 -20.38
C ILE A 161 9.41 2.07 -20.70
N GLY A 162 9.54 3.38 -20.49
CA GLY A 162 8.51 4.36 -20.77
C GLY A 162 8.08 4.33 -22.24
N LYS A 163 9.06 4.38 -23.15
CA LYS A 163 8.83 4.47 -24.59
C LYS A 163 8.30 3.17 -25.20
N ASP A 164 8.96 2.05 -24.90
CA ASP A 164 8.72 0.79 -25.61
C ASP A 164 7.60 -0.02 -24.98
N PHE A 165 7.35 0.14 -23.68
CA PHE A 165 6.38 -0.64 -22.94
C PHE A 165 5.22 0.21 -22.44
N ILE A 166 5.46 1.21 -21.58
CA ILE A 166 4.39 1.99 -20.94
C ILE A 166 3.55 2.76 -21.97
N LEU A 167 4.16 3.39 -22.98
CA LEU A 167 3.42 4.10 -24.04
C LEU A 167 2.94 3.20 -25.18
N SER A 168 3.18 1.89 -25.12
CA SER A 168 2.75 0.95 -26.16
C SER A 168 1.22 0.75 -26.14
N ASN A 169 0.69 0.33 -27.29
CA ASN A 169 -0.71 -0.13 -27.35
C ASN A 169 -0.91 -1.45 -26.57
N GLN A 170 0.12 -2.28 -26.51
CA GLN A 170 0.09 -3.57 -25.82
C GLN A 170 -0.15 -3.39 -24.31
N TYR A 171 0.51 -2.42 -23.68
CA TYR A 171 0.26 -2.08 -22.27
C TYR A 171 -1.19 -1.68 -22.03
N LYS A 172 -1.75 -0.83 -22.90
CA LYS A 172 -3.17 -0.44 -22.83
C LYS A 172 -4.08 -1.66 -22.97
N THR A 173 -3.84 -2.54 -23.95
CA THR A 173 -4.61 -3.76 -24.12
C THR A 173 -4.58 -4.65 -22.89
N TYR A 174 -3.41 -4.85 -22.27
CA TYR A 174 -3.29 -5.63 -21.05
C TYR A 174 -3.98 -4.99 -19.85
N LEU A 175 -3.94 -3.66 -19.72
CA LEU A 175 -4.65 -2.94 -18.67
C LEU A 175 -6.17 -3.10 -18.83
N THR A 176 -6.69 -2.93 -20.05
CA THR A 176 -8.12 -3.12 -20.33
C THR A 176 -8.57 -4.58 -20.10
N GLN A 177 -7.71 -5.57 -20.35
CA GLN A 177 -8.00 -6.96 -20.01
C GLN A 177 -8.17 -7.17 -18.49
N LEU A 178 -7.43 -6.43 -17.66
CA LEU A 178 -7.62 -6.45 -16.22
C LEU A 178 -8.93 -5.80 -15.77
N CYS A 179 -9.64 -5.07 -16.63
CA CYS A 179 -10.97 -4.53 -16.32
C CYS A 179 -12.10 -5.57 -16.51
N GLN A 180 -11.80 -6.84 -16.76
CA GLN A 180 -12.80 -7.90 -16.89
C GLN A 180 -13.22 -8.45 -15.50
N ILE A 181 -14.52 -8.74 -15.33
CA ILE A 181 -15.12 -9.17 -14.05
C ILE A 181 -14.65 -10.57 -13.62
N GLU A 182 -14.51 -11.49 -14.57
CA GLU A 182 -14.02 -12.84 -14.33
C GLU A 182 -12.62 -12.99 -14.92
N ILE A 183 -11.60 -12.80 -14.09
CA ILE A 183 -10.21 -13.05 -14.49
C ILE A 183 -9.93 -14.53 -14.24
N SER A 184 -9.83 -15.34 -15.29
CA SER A 184 -9.33 -16.70 -15.15
C SER A 184 -7.84 -16.67 -14.78
N GLN A 185 -7.37 -17.55 -13.90
CA GLN A 185 -5.95 -17.67 -13.54
C GLN A 185 -5.03 -17.84 -14.78
N SER A 186 -5.58 -18.32 -15.89
CA SER A 186 -4.90 -18.47 -17.18
C SER A 186 -4.67 -17.18 -17.97
N ILE A 187 -5.14 -16.02 -17.51
CA ILE A 187 -4.93 -14.72 -18.20
C ILE A 187 -3.49 -14.24 -18.02
N PHE A 188 -2.88 -14.46 -16.85
CA PHE A 188 -1.55 -13.93 -16.54
C PHE A 188 -0.44 -14.67 -17.28
N THR A 189 -0.21 -14.24 -18.52
CA THR A 189 0.99 -14.63 -19.24
C THR A 189 2.22 -13.93 -18.65
N THR A 190 3.39 -14.56 -18.74
CA THR A 190 4.63 -13.94 -18.23
C THR A 190 4.94 -12.59 -18.91
N LYS A 191 4.59 -12.45 -20.19
CA LYS A 191 4.67 -11.18 -20.93
C LYS A 191 3.72 -10.13 -20.37
N GLN A 192 2.46 -10.48 -20.10
CA GLN A 192 1.51 -9.54 -19.49
C GLN A 192 1.97 -9.09 -18.09
N LEU A 193 2.48 -10.01 -17.27
CA LEU A 193 3.05 -9.67 -15.97
C LEU A 193 4.26 -8.75 -16.11
N PHE A 194 5.13 -8.97 -17.09
CA PHE A 194 6.23 -8.05 -17.36
C PHE A 194 5.72 -6.62 -17.60
N TYR A 195 4.76 -6.44 -18.51
CA TYR A 195 4.19 -5.13 -18.83
C TYR A 195 3.50 -4.48 -17.63
N ILE A 196 2.54 -5.16 -17.00
CA ILE A 196 1.71 -4.52 -15.98
C ILE A 196 2.41 -4.45 -14.63
N ARG A 197 3.14 -5.49 -14.24
CA ARG A 197 3.79 -5.56 -12.92
C ARG A 197 5.15 -4.88 -12.94
N THR A 198 6.04 -5.32 -13.83
CA THR A 198 7.47 -4.98 -13.76
C THR A 198 7.70 -3.57 -14.28
N CYS A 199 7.17 -3.26 -15.47
CA CYS A 199 7.35 -1.93 -16.07
C CYS A 199 6.69 -0.84 -15.22
N SER A 200 5.46 -1.05 -14.73
CA SER A 200 4.78 -0.05 -13.88
C SER A 200 5.55 0.25 -12.60
N PHE A 201 6.10 -0.78 -11.96
CA PHE A 201 6.86 -0.62 -10.72
C PHE A 201 8.17 0.12 -10.93
N MET A 202 8.93 -0.25 -11.94
CA MET A 202 10.18 0.45 -12.26
C MET A 202 9.92 1.88 -12.71
N PHE A 203 8.91 2.08 -13.57
CA PHE A 203 8.63 3.39 -14.15
C PHE A 203 8.03 4.38 -13.14
N ARG A 204 7.31 3.89 -12.13
CA ARG A 204 6.88 4.69 -10.97
C ARG A 204 8.07 5.43 -10.34
N MET A 205 9.19 4.74 -10.09
CA MET A 205 10.37 5.33 -9.45
C MET A 205 10.91 6.51 -10.28
N TYR A 206 10.90 6.36 -11.60
CA TYR A 206 11.37 7.37 -12.53
C TYR A 206 10.51 8.65 -12.51
N ILE A 207 9.18 8.51 -12.63
CA ILE A 207 8.25 9.64 -12.67
C ILE A 207 8.35 10.51 -11.40
N CYS A 208 8.51 9.89 -10.23
CA CYS A 208 8.64 10.64 -8.98
C CYS A 208 9.96 11.43 -8.88
N SER A 209 11.02 10.97 -9.56
CA SER A 209 12.38 11.51 -9.38
C SER A 209 12.72 12.69 -10.30
N ILE A 210 12.10 12.78 -11.49
CA ILE A 210 12.48 13.75 -12.53
C ILE A 210 11.32 14.70 -12.87
N VAL A 211 11.26 15.80 -12.13
CA VAL A 211 10.20 16.81 -12.25
C VAL A 211 10.33 17.68 -13.50
N ASP A 212 11.55 17.99 -13.97
CA ASP A 212 11.77 19.03 -15.00
C ASP A 212 12.45 18.55 -16.29
N LYS A 213 12.87 17.29 -16.37
CA LYS A 213 13.69 16.77 -17.49
C LYS A 213 13.17 15.48 -18.14
N SER A 214 12.07 14.92 -17.63
CA SER A 214 11.50 13.69 -18.19
C SER A 214 10.81 14.00 -19.52
N PRO A 215 11.02 13.19 -20.58
CA PRO A 215 10.22 13.29 -21.80
C PRO A 215 8.77 12.82 -21.60
N PHE A 216 8.46 12.20 -20.45
CA PHE A 216 7.13 11.73 -20.09
C PHE A 216 6.49 12.67 -19.06
N GLN A 217 5.25 13.06 -19.32
CA GLN A 217 4.46 13.91 -18.44
C GLN A 217 3.44 13.05 -17.69
N GLY A 218 3.39 13.18 -16.35
CA GLY A 218 2.43 12.45 -15.52
C GLY A 218 0.98 12.71 -15.91
N GLU A 219 0.68 13.94 -16.34
CA GLU A 219 -0.64 14.34 -16.84
C GLU A 219 -1.08 13.54 -18.07
N GLU A 220 -0.20 13.36 -19.06
CA GLU A 220 -0.53 12.59 -20.27
C GLU A 220 -0.81 11.11 -19.95
N LEU A 221 -0.04 10.55 -19.02
CA LEU A 221 -0.23 9.18 -18.56
C LEU A 221 -1.55 9.00 -17.80
N LEU A 222 -1.93 9.97 -16.97
CA LEU A 222 -3.25 9.97 -16.30
C LEU A 222 -4.38 10.07 -17.31
N HIS A 223 -4.28 10.94 -18.30
CA HIS A 223 -5.29 11.01 -19.37
C HIS A 223 -5.39 9.69 -20.15
N ARG A 224 -4.28 8.99 -20.32
CA ARG A 224 -4.25 7.75 -21.12
C ARG A 224 -4.78 6.52 -20.38
N TYR A 225 -4.52 6.42 -19.08
CA TYR A 225 -4.74 5.21 -18.28
C TYR A 225 -5.64 5.41 -17.05
N GLY A 226 -5.98 6.65 -16.69
CA GLY A 226 -6.74 6.97 -15.49
C GLY A 226 -8.12 6.32 -15.46
N ASP A 227 -8.86 6.39 -16.56
CA ASP A 227 -10.20 5.79 -16.65
C ASP A 227 -10.16 4.26 -16.52
N ASP A 228 -9.25 3.60 -17.25
CA ASP A 228 -9.05 2.15 -17.18
C ASP A 228 -8.66 1.74 -15.74
N TYR A 229 -7.80 2.51 -15.09
CA TYR A 229 -7.40 2.29 -13.70
C TYR A 229 -8.57 2.45 -12.71
N LEU A 230 -9.36 3.51 -12.82
CA LEU A 230 -10.52 3.74 -11.95
C LEU A 230 -11.56 2.63 -12.12
N GLN A 231 -11.80 2.21 -13.36
CA GLN A 231 -12.68 1.08 -13.65
C GLN A 231 -12.15 -0.21 -13.03
N MET A 232 -10.85 -0.51 -13.18
CA MET A 232 -10.21 -1.67 -12.58
C MET A 232 -10.38 -1.68 -11.05
N ILE A 233 -10.13 -0.56 -10.36
CA ILE A 233 -10.31 -0.47 -8.91
C ILE A 233 -11.78 -0.65 -8.51
N SER A 234 -12.70 -0.05 -9.26
CA SER A 234 -14.14 -0.19 -9.00
C SER A 234 -14.58 -1.66 -9.07
N ILE A 235 -14.14 -2.40 -10.09
CA ILE A 235 -14.50 -3.81 -10.29
C ILE A 235 -13.84 -4.69 -9.22
N HIS A 236 -12.53 -4.59 -9.07
CA HIS A 236 -11.77 -5.54 -8.26
C HIS A 236 -11.87 -5.28 -6.76
N SER A 237 -12.27 -4.08 -6.33
CA SER A 237 -12.49 -3.79 -4.90
C SER A 237 -13.59 -4.61 -4.23
N TYR A 238 -14.38 -5.38 -5.00
CA TYR A 238 -15.41 -6.30 -4.48
C TYR A 238 -15.02 -7.78 -4.63
N THR A 239 -13.85 -8.08 -5.21
CA THR A 239 -13.41 -9.44 -5.53
C THR A 239 -12.06 -9.80 -4.93
N VAL A 240 -11.55 -9.02 -3.97
CA VAL A 240 -10.18 -9.18 -3.42
C VAL A 240 -9.93 -10.59 -2.88
N ASN A 241 -10.98 -11.19 -2.32
CA ASN A 241 -10.92 -12.54 -1.75
C ASN A 241 -10.60 -13.62 -2.80
N SER A 242 -11.01 -13.42 -4.06
CA SER A 242 -10.73 -14.33 -5.17
C SER A 242 -9.45 -14.01 -5.94
N TRP A 243 -8.71 -12.96 -5.56
CA TRP A 243 -7.49 -12.58 -6.26
C TRP A 243 -6.39 -13.62 -6.12
N SER A 244 -5.73 -13.90 -7.25
CA SER A 244 -4.44 -14.60 -7.27
C SER A 244 -3.32 -13.68 -6.78
N GLN A 245 -2.15 -14.25 -6.47
CA GLN A 245 -0.97 -13.46 -6.11
C GLN A 245 -0.56 -12.51 -7.24
N GLU A 246 -0.66 -12.96 -8.49
CA GLU A 246 -0.35 -12.16 -9.67
C GLU A 246 -1.25 -10.94 -9.81
N LEU A 247 -2.57 -11.11 -9.62
CA LEU A 247 -3.52 -10.00 -9.70
C LEU A 247 -3.28 -8.97 -8.59
N LEU A 248 -3.04 -9.45 -7.36
CA LEU A 248 -2.70 -8.60 -6.23
C LEU A 248 -1.47 -7.73 -6.53
N ILE A 249 -0.38 -8.32 -7.01
CA ILE A 249 0.85 -7.57 -7.28
C ILE A 249 0.66 -6.61 -8.48
N CYS A 250 -0.10 -7.00 -9.51
CA CYS A 250 -0.43 -6.10 -10.62
C CYS A 250 -1.23 -4.88 -10.15
N ILE A 251 -2.33 -5.08 -9.41
CA ILE A 251 -3.16 -3.98 -8.90
C ILE A 251 -2.35 -3.07 -7.98
N ALA A 252 -1.56 -3.67 -7.09
CA ALA A 252 -0.65 -2.96 -6.21
C ALA A 252 0.28 -2.02 -6.98
N HIS A 253 1.05 -2.55 -7.94
CA HIS A 253 2.01 -1.77 -8.71
C HIS A 253 1.32 -0.71 -9.60
N LEU A 254 0.11 -0.98 -10.08
CA LEU A 254 -0.69 0.00 -10.84
C LEU A 254 -1.19 1.15 -9.96
N ILE A 255 -1.70 0.88 -8.75
CA ILE A 255 -2.06 1.93 -7.77
C ILE A 255 -0.86 2.84 -7.56
N ASP A 256 0.28 2.23 -7.34
CA ASP A 256 1.57 2.86 -7.08
C ASP A 256 2.04 3.75 -8.23
N PHE A 257 1.95 3.24 -9.46
CA PHE A 257 2.28 3.95 -10.69
C PHE A 257 1.36 5.16 -10.92
N ILE A 258 0.03 4.97 -10.82
CA ILE A 258 -0.93 6.07 -11.00
C ILE A 258 -0.77 7.12 -9.89
N CYS A 259 -0.51 6.70 -8.65
CA CYS A 259 -0.16 7.62 -7.58
C CYS A 259 1.12 8.41 -7.92
N ALA A 260 2.17 7.79 -8.46
CA ALA A 260 3.34 8.56 -8.90
C ALA A 260 2.99 9.63 -9.95
N CYS A 261 2.12 9.31 -10.91
CA CYS A 261 1.66 10.27 -11.91
C CYS A 261 0.87 11.44 -11.29
N CYS A 262 0.00 11.17 -10.31
CA CYS A 262 -0.77 12.22 -9.61
C CYS A 262 0.10 13.19 -8.79
N TRP A 263 1.27 12.72 -8.34
CA TRP A 263 2.26 13.51 -7.59
C TRP A 263 3.43 13.98 -8.45
N TRP A 264 3.33 13.85 -9.77
CA TRP A 264 4.29 14.45 -10.69
C TRP A 264 4.28 15.98 -10.53
N GLY A 265 5.42 16.63 -10.76
CA GLY A 265 5.55 18.08 -10.60
C GLY A 265 6.09 18.53 -9.24
N THR A 266 6.31 19.84 -9.09
CA THR A 266 6.76 20.45 -7.82
C THR A 266 5.64 20.60 -6.80
N GLU A 267 4.39 20.72 -7.26
CA GLU A 267 3.20 20.84 -6.41
C GLU A 267 2.56 19.47 -6.19
N LYS A 268 2.64 18.98 -4.95
CA LYS A 268 2.05 17.69 -4.56
C LYS A 268 0.56 17.68 -4.88
N ALA A 269 0.09 16.57 -5.47
CA ALA A 269 -1.32 16.30 -5.76
C ALA A 269 -2.01 17.26 -6.74
N MET A 270 -1.25 18.07 -7.50
CA MET A 270 -1.81 18.99 -8.51
C MET A 270 -2.67 18.25 -9.55
N TYR A 271 -2.24 17.03 -9.93
CA TYR A 271 -2.84 16.27 -11.01
C TYR A 271 -3.91 15.27 -10.56
N ILE A 272 -4.29 15.23 -9.27
CA ILE A 272 -5.40 14.37 -8.82
C ILE A 272 -6.71 14.73 -9.53
N LYS A 273 -6.92 16.02 -9.84
CA LYS A 273 -8.09 16.49 -10.59
C LYS A 273 -8.15 15.94 -12.02
N ASN A 274 -7.01 15.55 -12.58
CA ASN A 274 -6.94 14.96 -13.93
C ASN A 274 -7.27 13.47 -13.91
N LEU A 275 -7.04 12.80 -12.78
CA LEU A 275 -7.52 11.43 -12.58
C LEU A 275 -9.02 11.43 -12.28
N VAL A 276 -9.49 12.40 -11.48
CA VAL A 276 -10.83 12.37 -10.92
C VAL A 276 -11.64 13.61 -11.24
N ALA A 277 -12.63 13.45 -12.11
CA ALA A 277 -13.46 14.55 -12.64
C ALA A 277 -14.51 15.10 -11.65
N SER A 278 -14.83 14.38 -10.56
CA SER A 278 -15.83 14.81 -9.57
C SER A 278 -15.54 14.29 -8.16
N GLU A 279 -16.04 14.99 -7.14
CA GLU A 279 -15.92 14.56 -5.74
C GLU A 279 -16.50 13.15 -5.48
N GLN A 280 -17.55 12.79 -6.22
CA GLN A 280 -18.16 11.46 -6.11
C GLN A 280 -17.19 10.36 -6.55
N ILE A 281 -16.48 10.54 -7.67
CA ILE A 281 -15.49 9.57 -8.14
C ILE A 281 -14.31 9.49 -7.16
N VAL A 282 -13.94 10.59 -6.49
CA VAL A 282 -12.88 10.58 -5.46
C VAL A 282 -13.33 9.70 -4.30
N TYR A 283 -14.57 9.89 -3.84
CA TYR A 283 -15.14 9.10 -2.77
C TYR A 283 -15.19 7.61 -3.14
N ASP A 284 -15.72 7.27 -4.31
CA ASP A 284 -15.85 5.88 -4.77
C ASP A 284 -14.48 5.20 -4.92
N HIS A 285 -13.50 5.93 -5.46
CA HIS A 285 -12.12 5.45 -5.57
C HIS A 285 -11.49 5.20 -4.20
N ILE A 286 -11.61 6.15 -3.25
CA ILE A 286 -11.11 5.98 -1.88
C ILE A 286 -11.78 4.78 -1.21
N GLN A 287 -13.10 4.61 -1.37
CA GLN A 287 -13.81 3.45 -0.81
C GLN A 287 -13.32 2.14 -1.44
N GLY A 288 -13.08 2.12 -2.75
CA GLY A 288 -12.50 0.97 -3.44
C GLY A 288 -11.12 0.60 -2.90
N LEU A 289 -10.23 1.58 -2.75
CA LEU A 289 -8.90 1.36 -2.15
C LEU A 289 -8.99 0.86 -0.70
N ILE A 290 -9.90 1.40 0.10
CA ILE A 290 -10.10 0.95 1.49
C ILE A 290 -10.52 -0.53 1.53
N ARG A 291 -11.48 -0.94 0.69
CA ARG A 291 -11.90 -2.34 0.61
C ARG A 291 -10.74 -3.26 0.25
N ILE A 292 -9.96 -2.87 -0.77
CA ILE A 292 -8.77 -3.61 -1.20
C ILE A 292 -7.80 -3.79 -0.03
N VAL A 293 -7.48 -2.71 0.69
CA VAL A 293 -6.55 -2.76 1.82
C VAL A 293 -7.08 -3.63 2.95
N ASP A 294 -8.32 -3.42 3.37
CA ASP A 294 -8.92 -4.13 4.49
C ASP A 294 -9.01 -5.64 4.19
N GLU A 295 -9.43 -6.03 2.99
CA GLU A 295 -9.53 -7.44 2.57
C GLU A 295 -8.15 -8.10 2.46
N VAL A 296 -7.14 -7.42 1.91
CA VAL A 296 -5.75 -7.92 1.84
C VAL A 296 -5.18 -8.15 3.24
N ILE A 297 -5.35 -7.21 4.17
CA ILE A 297 -4.88 -7.37 5.57
C ILE A 297 -5.57 -8.57 6.22
N CYS A 298 -6.89 -8.71 6.07
CA CYS A 298 -7.63 -9.84 6.63
C CYS A 298 -7.12 -11.19 6.09
N LYS A 299 -6.81 -11.25 4.79
CA LYS A 299 -6.27 -12.46 4.15
C LYS A 299 -4.88 -12.81 4.70
N GLN A 300 -4.00 -11.82 4.90
CA GLN A 300 -2.69 -12.05 5.51
C GLN A 300 -2.81 -12.55 6.96
N ILE A 301 -3.72 -11.97 7.75
CA ILE A 301 -3.98 -12.44 9.13
C ILE A 301 -4.45 -13.89 9.10
N TYR A 302 -5.38 -14.24 8.20
CA TYR A 302 -5.84 -15.61 8.01
C TYR A 302 -4.66 -16.56 7.73
N GLU A 303 -3.83 -16.26 6.74
CA GLU A 303 -2.70 -17.10 6.34
C GLU A 303 -1.68 -17.29 7.49
N GLU A 304 -1.33 -16.23 8.22
CA GLU A 304 -0.39 -16.32 9.34
C GLU A 304 -0.95 -17.06 10.55
N LEU A 305 -2.25 -16.95 10.82
CA LEU A 305 -2.91 -17.75 11.86
C LEU A 305 -2.95 -19.24 11.48
N VAL A 306 -3.23 -19.56 10.21
CA VAL A 306 -3.20 -20.95 9.71
C VAL A 306 -1.79 -21.53 9.82
N LYS A 307 -0.76 -20.78 9.41
CA LYS A 307 0.66 -21.18 9.59
C LYS A 307 1.03 -21.38 11.05
N SER A 308 0.47 -20.57 11.95
CA SER A 308 0.65 -20.68 13.39
C SER A 308 -0.12 -21.85 14.03
N GLY A 309 -0.81 -22.67 13.22
CA GLY A 309 -1.51 -23.88 13.65
C GLY A 309 -2.96 -23.67 14.07
N TYR A 310 -3.55 -22.48 13.86
CA TYR A 310 -4.96 -22.23 14.15
C TYR A 310 -5.85 -22.72 13.01
N ARG A 311 -7.00 -23.31 13.37
CA ARG A 311 -8.08 -23.56 12.41
C ARG A 311 -8.94 -22.31 12.33
N VAL A 312 -8.73 -21.51 11.29
CA VAL A 312 -9.45 -20.25 11.10
C VAL A 312 -10.59 -20.46 10.11
N TRP A 313 -11.74 -19.85 10.40
CA TRP A 313 -12.84 -19.72 9.47
C TRP A 313 -13.03 -18.24 9.15
N ILE A 314 -13.24 -17.95 7.87
CA ILE A 314 -13.46 -16.60 7.35
C ILE A 314 -14.35 -16.76 6.11
N ASP A 315 -15.25 -15.80 5.92
CA ASP A 315 -16.26 -15.84 4.86
C ASP A 315 -15.64 -15.48 3.49
N TYR A 316 -14.86 -16.39 2.92
CA TYR A 316 -14.20 -16.20 1.62
C TYR A 316 -14.79 -17.01 0.47
N ASP A 317 -15.51 -18.09 0.76
CA ASP A 317 -16.05 -18.99 -0.26
C ASP A 317 -17.57 -19.07 -0.19
N GLN A 318 -18.21 -18.60 -1.27
CA GLN A 318 -19.43 -19.16 -1.84
C GLN A 318 -20.40 -19.80 -0.84
N ILE A 319 -21.08 -18.99 -0.03
CA ILE A 319 -22.28 -19.47 0.65
C ILE A 319 -23.40 -19.61 -0.39
N HIS A 320 -23.38 -20.70 -1.16
CA HIS A 320 -24.53 -21.16 -1.92
C HIS A 320 -25.52 -21.79 -0.92
N GLY A 321 -26.38 -20.96 -0.32
CA GLY A 321 -27.35 -21.38 0.69
C GLY A 321 -27.84 -20.24 1.58
N ASN A 322 -28.42 -20.58 2.73
CA ASN A 322 -28.82 -19.60 3.75
C ASN A 322 -27.57 -19.13 4.52
N VAL A 323 -27.00 -18.00 4.10
CA VAL A 323 -25.82 -17.32 4.67
C VAL A 323 -25.80 -17.34 6.20
N MET A 324 -26.95 -17.09 6.82
CA MET A 324 -27.12 -17.06 8.26
C MET A 324 -26.85 -18.40 8.95
N ASP A 325 -27.19 -19.54 8.32
CA ASP A 325 -27.01 -20.86 8.91
C ASP A 325 -25.53 -21.28 8.89
N ALA A 326 -24.80 -20.92 7.84
CA ALA A 326 -23.36 -21.18 7.73
C ALA A 326 -22.57 -20.37 8.76
N MET A 327 -22.87 -19.07 8.90
CA MET A 327 -22.27 -18.19 9.91
C MET A 327 -22.57 -18.69 11.33
N ALA A 328 -23.82 -19.10 11.61
CA ALA A 328 -24.19 -19.64 12.91
C ALA A 328 -23.40 -20.91 13.25
N GLN A 329 -23.27 -21.84 12.30
CA GLN A 329 -22.47 -23.06 12.49
C GLN A 329 -20.98 -22.76 12.70
N ALA A 330 -20.43 -21.77 12.00
CA ALA A 330 -19.05 -21.36 12.16
C ALA A 330 -18.80 -20.81 13.57
N ILE A 331 -19.69 -19.94 14.07
CA ILE A 331 -19.63 -19.39 15.43
C ILE A 331 -19.77 -20.51 16.47
N GLU A 332 -20.70 -21.45 16.28
CA GLU A 332 -20.92 -22.57 17.21
C GLU A 332 -19.72 -23.50 17.35
N ARG A 333 -18.91 -23.65 16.28
CA ARG A 333 -17.71 -24.50 16.26
C ARG A 333 -16.44 -23.75 16.65
N SER A 334 -16.54 -22.46 16.93
CA SER A 334 -15.42 -21.59 17.27
C SER A 334 -15.36 -21.32 18.77
N ASN A 335 -14.16 -21.09 19.30
CA ASN A 335 -13.95 -20.68 20.70
C ASN A 335 -13.61 -19.20 20.84
N ILE A 336 -13.15 -18.58 19.76
CA ILE A 336 -12.68 -17.21 19.69
C ILE A 336 -13.28 -16.59 18.43
N ILE A 337 -13.72 -15.33 18.53
CA ILE A 337 -14.06 -14.51 17.38
C ILE A 337 -13.11 -13.31 17.33
N ILE A 338 -12.55 -13.05 16.15
CA ILE A 338 -11.72 -11.87 15.90
C ILE A 338 -12.62 -10.81 15.26
N VAL A 339 -12.68 -9.63 15.85
CA VAL A 339 -13.50 -8.52 15.36
C VAL A 339 -12.60 -7.50 14.70
N CYS A 340 -12.61 -7.47 13.37
CA CYS A 340 -11.89 -6.49 12.55
C CYS A 340 -12.63 -5.15 12.58
N MET A 341 -12.22 -4.25 13.47
CA MET A 341 -12.86 -2.94 13.65
C MET A 341 -12.61 -2.03 12.44
N SER A 342 -13.71 -1.67 11.78
CA SER A 342 -13.79 -0.66 10.74
C SER A 342 -15.20 -0.06 10.68
N GLU A 343 -15.35 1.06 10.00
CA GLU A 343 -16.67 1.67 9.78
C GLU A 343 -17.60 0.77 8.94
N GLN A 344 -17.02 -0.01 8.02
CA GLN A 344 -17.76 -0.99 7.23
C GLN A 344 -18.27 -2.14 8.11
N TYR A 345 -17.43 -2.68 9.00
CA TYR A 345 -17.83 -3.71 9.96
C TYR A 345 -18.99 -3.21 10.84
N ARG A 346 -18.88 -1.97 11.32
CA ARG A 346 -19.91 -1.35 12.17
C ARG A 346 -21.26 -1.17 11.44
N ARG A 347 -21.24 -0.83 10.15
CA ARG A 347 -22.45 -0.62 9.35
C ARG A 347 -23.12 -1.91 8.89
N SER A 348 -22.39 -3.02 8.85
CA SER A 348 -22.91 -4.31 8.39
C SER A 348 -23.87 -4.94 9.40
N ASN A 349 -25.13 -5.14 8.99
CA ASN A 349 -26.12 -5.85 9.80
C ASN A 349 -25.71 -7.32 10.04
N TYR A 350 -25.02 -7.94 9.08
CA TYR A 350 -24.50 -9.31 9.22
C TYR A 350 -23.40 -9.36 10.27
N CYS A 351 -22.40 -8.47 10.21
CA CYS A 351 -21.34 -8.41 11.21
C CYS A 351 -21.88 -8.10 12.61
N ARG A 352 -22.90 -7.23 12.70
CA ARG A 352 -23.60 -6.96 13.96
C ARG A 352 -24.28 -8.21 14.52
N ALA A 353 -24.93 -9.00 13.67
CA ALA A 353 -25.56 -10.25 14.07
C ALA A 353 -24.52 -11.29 14.53
N GLU A 354 -23.40 -11.44 13.81
CA GLU A 354 -22.30 -12.34 14.19
C GLU A 354 -21.68 -11.98 15.53
N ALA A 355 -21.32 -10.71 15.72
CA ALA A 355 -20.74 -10.22 16.96
C ALA A 355 -21.70 -10.44 18.13
N HIS A 356 -22.99 -10.18 17.92
CA HIS A 356 -24.01 -10.40 18.94
C HIS A 356 -24.19 -11.89 19.26
N TYR A 357 -24.21 -12.76 18.25
CA TYR A 357 -24.34 -14.20 18.47
C TYR A 357 -23.12 -14.78 19.19
N ALA A 358 -21.91 -14.37 18.80
CA ALA A 358 -20.67 -14.76 19.48
C ALA A 358 -20.65 -14.29 20.94
N PHE A 359 -21.13 -13.07 21.21
CA PHE A 359 -21.30 -12.54 22.57
C PHE A 359 -22.30 -13.38 23.38
N GLN A 360 -23.47 -13.72 22.80
CA GLN A 360 -24.47 -14.59 23.45
C GLN A 360 -23.91 -15.99 23.76
N ARG A 361 -23.06 -16.52 22.89
CA ARG A 361 -22.36 -17.81 23.06
C ARG A 361 -21.17 -17.73 24.01
N GLN A 362 -20.87 -16.56 24.57
CA GLN A 362 -19.73 -16.31 25.45
C GLN A 362 -18.39 -16.71 24.83
N LEU A 363 -18.26 -16.53 23.50
CA LEU A 363 -16.97 -16.71 22.85
C LEU A 363 -16.02 -15.60 23.29
N LYS A 364 -14.72 -15.92 23.33
CA LYS A 364 -13.71 -14.90 23.56
C LYS A 364 -13.68 -13.97 22.35
N ILE A 365 -13.99 -12.70 22.57
CA ILE A 365 -13.94 -11.66 21.53
C ILE A 365 -12.57 -10.99 21.58
N VAL A 366 -11.86 -10.98 20.46
CA VAL A 366 -10.57 -10.29 20.31
C VAL A 366 -10.72 -9.21 19.24
N PRO A 367 -10.86 -7.93 19.63
CA PRO A 367 -10.95 -6.85 18.68
C PRO A 367 -9.58 -6.50 18.11
N ILE A 368 -9.53 -6.20 16.81
CA ILE A 368 -8.35 -5.67 16.13
C ILE A 368 -8.71 -4.41 15.36
N LEU A 369 -7.87 -3.38 15.42
CA LEU A 369 -8.08 -2.12 14.69
C LEU A 369 -7.37 -2.20 13.34
N LEU A 370 -8.13 -2.23 12.24
CA LEU A 370 -7.57 -2.22 10.89
C LEU A 370 -7.67 -0.85 10.21
N GLN A 371 -8.66 -0.05 10.59
CA GLN A 371 -8.89 1.27 10.01
C GLN A 371 -8.21 2.38 10.85
N GLU A 372 -7.27 3.11 10.25
CA GLU A 372 -6.57 4.22 10.92
C GLU A 372 -7.57 5.30 11.37
N HIS A 373 -7.39 5.80 12.60
CA HIS A 373 -8.24 6.80 13.25
C HIS A 373 -9.72 6.39 13.39
N TYR A 374 -10.04 5.10 13.30
CA TYR A 374 -11.38 4.63 13.61
C TYR A 374 -11.58 4.50 15.12
N THR A 375 -12.62 5.15 15.62
CA THR A 375 -13.10 4.97 16.99
C THR A 375 -14.44 4.25 16.93
N PRO A 376 -14.58 3.07 17.55
CA PRO A 376 -15.86 2.39 17.59
C PRO A 376 -16.89 3.26 18.32
N ASP A 377 -18.11 3.30 17.79
CA ASP A 377 -19.26 3.98 18.40
C ASP A 377 -20.47 3.04 18.48
N GLY A 378 -21.56 3.53 19.10
CA GLY A 378 -22.85 2.83 19.13
C GLY A 378 -22.78 1.39 19.65
N TRP A 379 -23.34 0.46 18.87
CA TRP A 379 -23.44 -0.96 19.26
C TRP A 379 -22.08 -1.65 19.37
N LEU A 380 -21.12 -1.25 18.53
CA LEU A 380 -19.81 -1.87 18.51
C LEU A 380 -19.03 -1.45 19.75
N LEU A 381 -19.00 -0.15 20.07
CA LEU A 381 -18.39 0.35 21.30
C LEU A 381 -18.97 -0.30 22.55
N PHE A 382 -20.29 -0.50 22.59
CA PHE A 382 -20.95 -1.19 23.69
C PHE A 382 -20.45 -2.63 23.87
N LEU A 383 -20.16 -3.33 22.76
CA LEU A 383 -19.76 -4.73 22.75
C LEU A 383 -18.27 -4.93 23.07
N ILE A 384 -17.39 -4.07 22.56
CA ILE A 384 -15.92 -4.24 22.68
C ILE A 384 -15.20 -3.16 23.48
N GLY A 385 -15.87 -2.10 23.93
CA GLY A 385 -15.22 -0.92 24.51
C GLY A 385 -14.44 -1.15 25.81
N GLN A 386 -14.65 -2.29 26.47
CA GLN A 386 -13.91 -2.71 27.67
C GLN A 386 -12.81 -3.74 27.38
N LEU A 387 -12.71 -4.22 26.14
CA LEU A 387 -11.74 -5.22 25.72
C LEU A 387 -10.43 -4.55 25.28
N LEU A 388 -9.31 -5.22 25.53
CA LEU A 388 -8.04 -4.87 24.90
C LEU A 388 -8.12 -5.21 23.41
N TYR A 389 -7.66 -4.30 22.57
CA TYR A 389 -7.59 -4.51 21.13
C TYR A 389 -6.15 -4.41 20.63
N VAL A 390 -5.86 -5.15 19.56
CA VAL A 390 -4.56 -5.06 18.86
C VAL A 390 -4.69 -4.07 17.72
N ASP A 391 -3.82 -3.07 17.72
CA ASP A 391 -3.83 -2.00 16.73
C ASP A 391 -2.88 -2.31 15.56
N PHE A 392 -3.42 -2.74 14.43
CA PHE A 392 -2.66 -3.00 13.19
C PHE A 392 -2.32 -1.70 12.44
N THR A 393 -2.86 -0.56 12.86
CA THR A 393 -2.56 0.76 12.27
C THR A 393 -1.34 1.40 12.93
N LYS A 394 -1.05 1.00 14.18
CA LYS A 394 0.07 1.52 14.98
C LYS A 394 1.39 0.77 14.79
N TYR A 395 1.34 -0.53 14.54
CA TYR A 395 2.53 -1.39 14.44
C TYR A 395 2.69 -1.96 13.02
N GLU A 396 3.92 -2.25 12.61
CA GLU A 396 4.15 -3.03 11.39
C GLU A 396 3.53 -4.43 11.52
N PHE A 397 3.11 -5.00 10.38
CA PHE A 397 2.35 -6.25 10.33
C PHE A 397 2.96 -7.40 11.15
N PRO A 398 4.28 -7.71 11.12
CA PRO A 398 4.89 -8.79 11.92
C PRO A 398 4.67 -8.58 13.41
N ARG A 399 4.80 -7.32 13.85
CA ARG A 399 4.65 -7.00 15.25
C ARG A 399 3.19 -7.06 15.66
N ALA A 400 2.28 -6.58 14.82
CA ALA A 400 0.85 -6.65 15.07
C ALA A 400 0.34 -8.10 15.13
N ILE A 401 0.78 -8.98 14.21
CA ILE A 401 0.38 -10.39 14.20
C ILE A 401 0.94 -11.15 15.41
N GLU A 402 2.17 -10.85 15.84
CA GLU A 402 2.73 -11.39 17.09
C GLU A 402 1.86 -11.03 18.30
N LEU A 403 1.47 -9.75 18.41
CA LEU A 403 0.59 -9.27 19.49
C LEU A 403 -0.78 -9.96 19.43
N LEU A 404 -1.35 -10.11 18.23
CA LEU A 404 -2.60 -10.86 18.06
C LEU A 404 -2.47 -12.31 18.51
N ILE A 405 -1.41 -13.01 18.12
CA ILE A 405 -1.18 -14.40 18.55
C ILE A 405 -1.01 -14.50 20.08
N GLN A 406 -0.36 -13.52 20.71
CA GLN A 406 -0.25 -13.46 22.17
C GLN A 406 -1.62 -13.27 22.82
N GLU A 407 -2.43 -12.34 22.32
CA GLU A 407 -3.78 -12.11 22.81
C GLU A 407 -4.68 -13.33 22.61
N LEU A 408 -4.57 -14.04 21.48
CA LEU A 408 -5.32 -15.29 21.25
C LEU A 408 -5.00 -16.37 22.29
N LYS A 409 -3.73 -16.47 22.73
CA LYS A 409 -3.26 -17.44 23.74
C LYS A 409 -3.62 -17.07 25.19
N ALA A 410 -3.89 -15.80 25.49
CA ALA A 410 -4.23 -15.38 26.84
C ALA A 410 -5.52 -16.06 27.34
N PRO A 411 -5.61 -16.55 28.59
CA PRO A 411 -6.87 -17.06 29.12
C PRO A 411 -7.93 -15.94 29.15
N GLY A 412 -9.18 -16.26 28.78
CA GLY A 412 -10.29 -15.32 28.83
C GLY A 412 -10.46 -14.77 30.25
N ILE A 413 -10.76 -13.48 30.37
CA ILE A 413 -10.96 -12.81 31.67
C ILE A 413 -12.10 -13.51 32.42
N GLU A 414 -11.75 -14.31 33.44
CA GLU A 414 -12.72 -14.79 34.42
C GLU A 414 -13.25 -13.59 35.22
N GLU A 415 -14.58 -13.51 35.32
CA GLU A 415 -15.31 -12.60 36.21
C GLU A 415 -14.76 -12.69 37.63
N ASN A 416 -13.99 -11.71 38.08
CA ASN A 416 -13.86 -11.35 39.49
C ASN A 416 -13.00 -10.09 39.67
N ARG A 417 -13.59 -8.89 39.57
CA ARG A 417 -13.26 -7.73 40.42
C ARG A 417 -14.45 -6.77 40.52
N VAL A 418 -15.38 -7.11 41.42
CA VAL A 418 -16.10 -6.10 42.19
C VAL A 418 -15.13 -5.57 43.27
N ALA A 419 -15.20 -4.27 43.54
CA ALA A 419 -14.39 -3.43 44.46
C ALA A 419 -13.18 -2.74 43.80
N SER A 420 -12.98 -1.42 43.89
CA SER A 420 -13.65 -0.39 44.69
C SER A 420 -13.23 0.98 44.18
N VAL A 421 -14.19 1.91 44.11
CA VAL A 421 -13.95 3.35 43.98
C VAL A 421 -13.04 3.83 45.10
N GLN A 422 -11.86 4.34 44.77
CA GLN A 422 -11.19 5.36 45.58
C GLN A 422 -10.52 6.39 44.68
N SER A 423 -11.07 7.60 44.73
CA SER A 423 -10.49 8.81 44.16
C SER A 423 -9.17 9.12 44.84
N LYS A 424 -8.11 9.36 44.05
CA LYS A 424 -6.99 10.18 44.49
C LYS A 424 -6.87 11.37 43.55
N ARG A 425 -7.31 12.52 44.07
CA ARG A 425 -6.97 13.85 43.60
C ARG A 425 -5.49 14.08 43.89
N ASP A 426 -4.67 14.21 42.86
CA ASP A 426 -3.40 14.90 43.01
C ASP A 426 -3.57 16.33 42.50
N LYS A 427 -3.58 17.25 43.46
CA LYS A 427 -3.36 18.68 43.25
C LYS A 427 -1.86 18.86 43.02
N ASN A 428 -1.47 19.49 41.92
CA ASN A 428 -0.49 20.59 41.90
C ASN A 428 -0.39 21.21 40.51
N LEU A 429 -1.07 22.35 40.35
CA LEU A 429 -0.70 23.43 39.44
C LEU A 429 0.38 24.28 40.13
N VAL A 430 1.50 24.54 39.47
CA VAL A 430 2.09 25.89 39.38
C VAL A 430 2.80 26.03 38.02
N ALA A 431 2.60 27.20 37.43
CA ALA A 431 2.83 27.61 36.06
C ALA A 431 4.29 27.70 35.58
N SER A 432 4.45 27.62 34.25
CA SER A 432 5.44 28.42 33.51
C SER A 432 4.80 28.90 32.19
N LEU A 433 4.53 30.20 32.11
CA LEU A 433 4.06 30.92 30.93
C LEU A 433 5.22 31.15 29.96
N SER A 434 5.05 30.72 28.72
CA SER A 434 5.74 31.25 27.54
C SER A 434 4.76 31.22 26.36
N PRO A 435 4.73 32.26 25.49
CA PRO A 435 3.71 32.37 24.45
C PRO A 435 3.93 31.29 23.39
N LYS A 436 3.04 30.29 23.34
CA LYS A 436 3.01 29.32 22.24
C LYS A 436 2.34 29.96 21.04
N VAL A 437 3.09 30.05 19.94
CA VAL A 437 2.52 30.16 18.59
C VAL A 437 1.65 28.92 18.41
N VAL A 438 0.32 29.10 18.34
CA VAL A 438 -0.64 28.00 18.18
C VAL A 438 -0.58 27.51 16.74
N THR A 439 0.11 26.39 16.51
CA THR A 439 0.00 25.61 15.28
C THR A 439 -1.27 24.78 15.36
N LEU A 440 -2.25 25.05 14.50
CA LEU A 440 -3.50 24.29 14.41
C LEU A 440 -3.22 22.82 14.01
N PRO A 441 -3.93 21.82 14.56
CA PRO A 441 -3.82 20.42 14.14
C PRO A 441 -4.08 20.24 12.64
N GLU A 442 -3.42 19.26 12.01
CA GLU A 442 -3.52 19.03 10.56
C GLU A 442 -4.91 18.58 10.11
N SER A 443 -5.61 17.74 10.91
CA SER A 443 -6.98 17.31 10.61
C SER A 443 -8.02 18.19 11.28
N ILE A 444 -9.06 18.59 10.53
CA ILE A 444 -10.18 19.34 11.10
C ILE A 444 -10.94 18.54 12.16
N LEU A 445 -10.90 17.20 12.13
CA LEU A 445 -11.56 16.35 13.13
C LEU A 445 -10.85 16.36 14.50
N ASP A 446 -9.58 16.77 14.52
CA ASP A 446 -8.77 16.83 15.74
C ASP A 446 -8.87 18.21 16.42
N TRP A 447 -9.65 19.13 15.86
CA TRP A 447 -9.78 20.49 16.38
C TRP A 447 -10.65 20.51 17.62
N SER A 448 -10.09 21.05 18.70
CA SER A 448 -10.87 21.43 19.88
C SER A 448 -11.72 22.67 19.60
N GLN A 449 -12.67 22.96 20.49
CA GLN A 449 -13.44 24.21 20.42
C GLN A 449 -12.53 25.46 20.41
N GLU A 450 -11.40 25.42 21.11
CA GLU A 450 -10.41 26.51 21.13
C GLU A 450 -9.71 26.65 19.76
N ASP A 451 -9.40 25.53 19.09
CA ASP A 451 -8.80 25.53 17.75
C ASP A 451 -9.77 26.08 16.70
N VAL A 452 -11.05 25.69 16.77
CA VAL A 452 -12.11 26.25 15.91
C VAL A 452 -12.21 27.76 16.08
N GLN A 453 -12.23 28.24 17.32
CA GLN A 453 -12.32 29.67 17.62
C GLN A 453 -11.09 30.44 17.15
N ASN A 454 -9.89 29.92 17.41
CA ASN A 454 -8.64 30.52 16.94
C ASN A 454 -8.59 30.59 15.41
N TRP A 455 -9.10 29.57 14.71
CA TRP A 455 -9.20 29.55 13.26
C TRP A 455 -10.19 30.60 12.72
N LEU A 456 -11.42 30.63 13.23
CA LEU A 456 -12.45 31.58 12.79
C LEU A 456 -12.03 33.03 13.01
N VAL A 457 -11.46 33.34 14.18
CA VAL A 457 -10.93 34.67 14.51
C VAL A 457 -9.72 35.00 13.64
N GLY A 458 -8.80 34.05 13.44
CA GLY A 458 -7.59 34.22 12.62
C GLY A 458 -7.87 34.58 11.16
N PHE A 459 -8.99 34.11 10.60
CA PHE A 459 -9.42 34.45 9.23
C PHE A 459 -10.38 35.66 9.15
N ASN A 460 -10.58 36.37 10.27
CA ASN A 460 -11.50 37.49 10.43
C ASN A 460 -12.98 37.14 10.13
N LEU A 461 -13.43 35.95 10.53
CA LEU A 461 -14.82 35.52 10.44
C LEU A 461 -15.53 35.75 11.79
N ARG A 462 -15.87 37.02 12.08
CA ARG A 462 -16.40 37.44 13.39
C ARG A 462 -17.82 36.97 13.66
N GLN A 463 -18.71 37.01 12.68
CA GLN A 463 -20.09 36.50 12.81
C GLN A 463 -20.07 34.98 12.97
N MET A 464 -19.22 34.28 12.21
CA MET A 464 -19.10 32.82 12.33
C MET A 464 -18.47 32.39 13.67
N ALA A 465 -17.47 33.13 14.17
CA ALA A 465 -16.89 32.88 15.49
C ALA A 465 -17.94 32.99 16.61
N GLN A 466 -18.86 33.94 16.50
CA GLN A 466 -19.96 34.13 17.46
C GLN A 466 -21.09 33.09 17.31
N LEU A 467 -21.41 32.67 16.08
CA LEU A 467 -22.42 31.62 15.84
C LEU A 467 -21.95 30.25 16.32
N LEU A 468 -20.66 29.97 16.13
CA LEU A 468 -20.08 28.64 16.29
C LEU A 468 -19.21 28.55 17.55
N VAL A 469 -19.59 29.27 18.61
CA VAL A 469 -18.86 29.33 19.90
C VAL A 469 -18.58 27.95 20.48
N ASP A 470 -19.56 27.05 20.42
CA ASP A 470 -19.48 25.71 21.02
C ASP A 470 -19.06 24.61 20.02
N PHE A 471 -18.70 24.98 18.79
CA PHE A 471 -18.36 24.00 17.75
C PHE A 471 -16.91 23.51 17.92
N ASP A 472 -16.77 22.19 17.92
CA ASP A 472 -15.50 21.52 17.70
C ASP A 472 -15.31 21.14 16.22
N GLY A 473 -14.14 20.61 15.90
CA GLY A 473 -13.79 20.13 14.58
C GLY A 473 -14.79 19.14 13.93
N PRO A 474 -15.21 18.08 14.65
CA PRO A 474 -16.27 17.18 14.20
C PRO A 474 -17.59 17.90 13.90
N SER A 475 -18.00 18.83 14.74
CA SER A 475 -19.23 19.62 14.54
C SER A 475 -19.15 20.49 13.29
N LEU A 476 -17.99 21.10 13.00
CA LEU A 476 -17.75 21.82 11.75
C LEU A 476 -17.85 20.91 10.52
N ASN A 477 -17.34 19.68 10.63
CA ASN A 477 -17.41 18.71 9.54
C ASN A 477 -18.86 18.28 9.26
N SER A 478 -19.65 18.03 10.31
CA SER A 478 -21.09 17.73 10.18
C SER A 478 -21.88 18.92 9.60
N LEU A 479 -21.52 20.15 9.99
CA LEU A 479 -22.10 21.35 9.40
C LEU A 479 -21.77 21.48 7.91
N SER A 480 -20.53 21.19 7.51
CA SER A 480 -20.13 21.17 6.09
C SER A 480 -20.93 20.16 5.27
N GLU A 481 -21.11 18.95 5.79
CA GLU A 481 -21.94 17.93 5.14
C GLU A 481 -23.40 18.38 5.00
N PHE A 482 -23.95 19.00 6.04
CA PHE A 482 -25.31 19.52 6.02
C PHE A 482 -25.46 20.66 4.99
N ILE A 483 -24.50 21.59 4.92
CA ILE A 483 -24.49 22.67 3.93
C ILE A 483 -24.37 22.15 2.49
N THR A 484 -23.69 21.02 2.29
CA THR A 484 -23.45 20.45 0.96
C THR A 484 -24.65 19.62 0.46
N LYS A 485 -25.39 18.99 1.37
CA LYS A 485 -26.51 18.09 1.04
C LYS A 485 -27.88 18.77 1.00
N SER A 486 -28.02 19.96 1.56
CA SER A 486 -29.30 20.69 1.68
C SER A 486 -29.48 21.79 0.64
N ASP A 487 -30.72 22.26 0.44
CA ASP A 487 -31.02 23.32 -0.52
C ASP A 487 -30.40 24.67 -0.11
N PRO A 488 -29.75 25.43 -1.02
CA PRO A 488 -29.09 26.69 -0.69
C PRO A 488 -30.02 27.77 -0.11
N GLN A 489 -31.29 27.82 -0.53
CA GLN A 489 -32.24 28.79 0.00
C GLN A 489 -32.66 28.41 1.42
N GLU A 490 -32.86 27.11 1.68
CA GLU A 490 -33.18 26.59 3.01
C GLU A 490 -32.05 26.85 4.02
N ILE A 491 -30.79 26.58 3.63
CA ILE A 491 -29.61 26.87 4.47
C ILE A 491 -29.51 28.37 4.76
N LEU A 492 -29.69 29.22 3.74
CA LEU A 492 -29.65 30.67 3.92
C LEU A 492 -30.71 31.15 4.90
N THR A 493 -31.92 30.60 4.84
CA THR A 493 -32.98 30.94 5.80
C THR A 493 -32.64 30.48 7.22
N LEU A 494 -32.10 29.27 7.40
CA LEU A 494 -31.71 28.76 8.71
C LEU A 494 -30.57 29.57 9.34
N PHE A 495 -29.54 29.92 8.58
CA PHE A 495 -28.47 30.79 9.05
C PHE A 495 -28.98 32.20 9.38
N GLN A 496 -29.93 32.74 8.60
CA GLN A 496 -30.56 34.03 8.88
C GLN A 496 -31.35 34.01 10.19
N ASP A 497 -32.12 32.94 10.41
CA ASP A 497 -32.89 32.74 11.63
C ASP A 497 -31.97 32.57 12.86
N ASP A 498 -30.86 31.84 12.75
CA ASP A 498 -29.93 31.63 13.87
C ASP A 498 -29.06 32.87 14.15
N CYS A 499 -28.63 33.62 13.13
CA CYS A 499 -27.96 34.91 13.32
C CYS A 499 -28.87 35.93 14.01
N SER A 500 -30.13 36.01 13.59
CA SER A 500 -31.09 36.94 14.19
C SER A 500 -31.44 36.55 15.62
N ARG A 501 -31.48 35.25 15.96
CA ARG A 501 -31.71 34.76 17.33
C ARG A 501 -30.51 34.90 18.26
N ASN A 502 -29.30 34.58 17.79
CA ASN A 502 -28.13 34.43 18.67
C ASN A 502 -27.19 35.64 18.66
N ILE A 503 -27.16 36.40 17.57
CA ILE A 503 -26.23 37.53 17.37
C ILE A 503 -26.98 38.87 17.22
N ASN A 504 -28.28 38.81 16.89
CA ASN A 504 -29.11 39.99 16.64
C ASN A 504 -28.57 40.85 15.47
N GLU A 505 -27.91 40.19 14.51
CA GLU A 505 -27.37 40.76 13.27
C GLU A 505 -27.90 39.99 12.05
N ASN A 506 -27.87 40.61 10.87
CA ASN A 506 -28.13 39.92 9.61
C ASN A 506 -26.88 39.14 9.16
N VAL A 507 -27.08 37.93 8.63
CA VAL A 507 -26.00 37.13 8.05
C VAL A 507 -25.29 37.91 6.94
N SER A 508 -24.00 38.12 7.11
CA SER A 508 -23.13 38.59 6.05
C SER A 508 -22.92 37.48 5.03
N LEU A 509 -23.55 37.60 3.86
CA LEU A 509 -23.36 36.66 2.74
C LEU A 509 -21.90 36.55 2.31
N LEU A 510 -21.14 37.64 2.42
CA LEU A 510 -19.72 37.67 2.11
C LEU A 510 -18.90 36.83 3.09
N GLU A 511 -19.27 36.87 4.38
CA GLU A 511 -18.58 36.11 5.41
C GLU A 511 -18.94 34.62 5.35
N LEU A 512 -20.21 34.30 5.09
CA LEU A 512 -20.68 32.92 4.90
C LEU A 512 -20.01 32.27 3.67
N ALA A 513 -19.89 33.01 2.56
CA ALA A 513 -19.17 32.53 1.38
C ALA A 513 -17.69 32.26 1.68
N ARG A 514 -17.01 33.18 2.38
CA ARG A 514 -15.60 33.01 2.78
C ARG A 514 -15.40 31.84 3.74
N PHE A 515 -16.28 31.68 4.71
CA PHE A 515 -16.28 30.54 5.64
C PHE A 515 -16.38 29.21 4.88
N ARG A 516 -17.32 29.11 3.94
CA ARG A 516 -17.50 27.91 3.12
C ARG A 516 -16.26 27.57 2.29
N THR A 517 -15.65 28.56 1.64
CA THR A 517 -14.42 28.34 0.86
C THR A 517 -13.28 27.83 1.73
N LEU A 518 -13.03 28.47 2.88
CA LEU A 518 -11.95 28.09 3.79
C LEU A 518 -12.15 26.72 4.44
N LEU A 519 -13.40 26.35 4.72
CA LEU A 519 -13.75 25.02 5.25
C LEU A 519 -13.47 23.92 4.21
N ASN A 520 -13.85 24.15 2.96
CA ASN A 520 -13.61 23.21 1.85
C ASN A 520 -12.11 23.04 1.56
N GLU A 521 -11.34 24.13 1.53
CA GLU A 521 -9.88 24.08 1.34
C GLU A 521 -9.18 23.22 2.40
N ARG A 522 -9.62 23.32 3.66
CA ARG A 522 -9.09 22.52 4.76
C ARG A 522 -9.49 21.05 4.69
N GLN A 523 -10.73 20.74 4.31
CA GLN A 523 -11.18 19.36 4.12
C GLN A 523 -10.41 18.66 2.99
N LEU A 524 -10.17 19.35 1.86
CA LEU A 524 -9.39 18.83 0.73
C LEU A 524 -7.94 18.51 1.10
N ALA A 525 -7.28 19.39 1.88
CA ALA A 525 -5.92 19.16 2.36
C ALA A 525 -5.81 17.91 3.26
N THR A 526 -6.83 17.63 4.08
CA THR A 526 -6.85 16.45 4.95
C THR A 526 -7.12 15.14 4.21
N GLY A 527 -7.92 15.17 3.14
CA GLY A 527 -8.17 14.00 2.27
C GLY A 527 -6.92 13.57 1.49
N ALA A 528 -6.17 14.53 0.95
CA ALA A 528 -4.94 14.27 0.20
C ALA A 528 -3.81 13.68 1.08
N ASN A 529 -3.67 14.17 2.32
CA ASN A 529 -2.69 13.63 3.28
C ASN A 529 -3.06 12.23 3.82
N ARG A 530 -4.35 11.91 3.93
CA ARG A 530 -4.82 10.55 4.28
C ARG A 530 -4.52 9.52 3.20
N LEU A 531 -4.62 9.89 1.92
CA LEU A 531 -4.24 9.06 0.79
C LEU A 531 -2.74 8.69 0.85
N MET A 532 -1.87 9.65 1.19
CA MET A 532 -0.42 9.44 1.29
C MET A 532 0.01 8.52 2.44
N LYS A 533 -0.65 8.59 3.60
CA LYS A 533 -0.38 7.64 4.69
C LYS A 533 -0.85 6.23 4.35
N LYS A 534 -2.01 6.10 3.70
CA LYS A 534 -2.54 4.80 3.27
C LYS A 534 -1.74 4.15 2.14
N THR A 535 -1.23 4.91 1.17
CA THR A 535 -0.34 4.37 0.11
C THR A 535 1.02 3.95 0.67
N SER A 536 1.57 4.68 1.65
CA SER A 536 2.74 4.22 2.42
C SER A 536 2.46 2.95 3.24
N SER A 537 1.23 2.77 3.74
CA SER A 537 0.81 1.57 4.45
C SER A 537 0.64 0.38 3.50
N ILE A 538 0.06 0.58 2.30
CA ILE A 538 -0.01 -0.40 1.21
C ILE A 538 1.39 -0.92 0.83
N MET A 539 2.39 -0.04 0.76
CA MET A 539 3.79 -0.43 0.53
C MET A 539 4.38 -1.32 1.64
N ASN A 540 4.07 -1.04 2.90
CA ASN A 540 4.47 -1.90 4.03
C ASN A 540 3.70 -3.24 4.06
N LEU A 541 2.46 -3.24 3.56
CA LEU A 541 1.60 -4.41 3.39
C LEU A 541 2.09 -5.33 2.27
N LEU A 542 2.53 -4.77 1.13
CA LEU A 542 3.06 -5.52 -0.01
C LEU A 542 4.47 -6.07 0.23
N ARG A 543 5.25 -5.44 1.11
CA ARG A 543 6.51 -6.00 1.63
C ARG A 543 6.31 -7.39 2.26
N HIS A 544 5.14 -7.66 2.84
CA HIS A 544 4.82 -8.94 3.49
C HIS A 544 4.28 -10.01 2.53
N CYS A 545 3.52 -9.64 1.51
CA CYS A 545 3.02 -10.59 0.50
C CYS A 545 4.13 -11.24 -0.34
N ARG A 546 5.33 -10.66 -0.41
CA ARG A 546 6.51 -11.24 -1.09
C ARG A 546 7.42 -12.08 -0.19
N MET A 547 7.09 -12.24 1.10
CA MET A 547 7.81 -13.13 2.02
C MET A 547 7.30 -14.58 2.01
N MET A 548 6.27 -14.89 1.20
CA MET A 548 5.90 -16.25 0.78
C MET A 548 6.29 -16.47 -0.67
#